data_AF-A0A505IM70-F1
#
_entry.id   AF-A0A505IM70-F1
#
_cell.length_a   1.000
_cell.length_b   1.000
_cell.length_c   1.000
_cell.angle_alpha   90.00
_cell.angle_beta   90.00
_cell.angle_gamma   90.00
#
_symmetry.space_group_name_H-M   'P 1'
#
loop_
_entity.id
_entity.type
_entity.pdbx_description
1 polymer ?
#
loop_
_entity_poly.entity_id
_entity_poly.type
_entity_poly.pdbx_seq_one_letter_code
_entity_poly.pdbx_strand_id
1 'polypeptide(L)'
;MKQLTLVHLRIKATWWLLPLFSLLLVLFPSAAQAEETLSFYVTPEFPESQIEGSTNYFDLNLGVGETEILALKLQNASSEPIQVQVTPHTAYTNVHGVVEYG
;
A
#
# COMPACT_ATOMS: atom_id res chain seq x y z
N MET A 1 -0.62 45.23 50.36
CA MET A 1 -1.54 44.24 49.76
C MET A 1 -2.01 44.79 48.41
N LYS A 2 -1.36 44.38 47.31
CA LYS A 2 -1.79 44.74 45.95
C LYS A 2 -2.66 43.59 45.44
N GLN A 3 -3.98 43.78 45.37
CA GLN A 3 -4.85 42.77 44.79
C GLN A 3 -4.65 42.75 43.28
N LEU A 4 -4.23 41.60 42.75
CA LEU A 4 -4.18 41.32 41.32
C LEU A 4 -5.63 41.32 40.79
N THR A 5 -5.95 42.29 39.95
CA THR A 5 -7.17 42.27 39.14
C THR A 5 -7.05 41.16 38.12
N LEU A 6 -7.60 39.99 38.46
CA LEU A 6 -7.77 38.88 37.54
C LEU A 6 -8.91 39.26 36.59
N VAL A 7 -8.54 39.75 35.40
CA VAL A 7 -9.49 40.07 34.32
C VAL A 7 -10.12 38.74 33.89
N HIS A 8 -11.33 38.48 34.37
CA HIS A 8 -12.15 37.40 33.86
C HIS A 8 -12.59 37.80 32.44
N LEU A 9 -11.83 37.37 31.44
CA LEU A 9 -12.23 37.48 30.04
C LEU A 9 -13.50 36.63 29.87
N ARG A 10 -14.67 37.28 29.97
CA ARG A 10 -15.96 36.63 29.70
C ARG A 10 -16.06 36.40 28.21
N ILE A 11 -15.59 35.24 27.76
CA ILE A 11 -15.86 34.74 26.42
C ILE A 11 -17.35 34.47 26.35
N LYS A 12 -18.11 35.42 25.79
CA LYS A 12 -19.52 35.21 25.45
C LYS A 12 -19.54 34.28 24.25
N ALA A 13 -19.65 32.98 24.48
CA ALA A 13 -19.74 31.99 23.42
C ALA A 13 -21.01 32.27 22.59
N THR A 14 -20.81 32.81 21.39
CA THR A 14 -21.86 33.15 20.44
C THR A 14 -22.39 31.87 19.79
N TRP A 15 -23.24 31.14 20.51
CA TRP A 15 -23.85 29.87 20.06
C TRP A 15 -24.64 29.97 18.75
N TRP A 16 -25.07 31.17 18.36
CA TRP A 16 -25.71 31.44 17.07
C TRP A 16 -24.76 31.36 15.86
N LEU A 17 -23.45 31.35 16.07
CA LEU A 17 -22.45 31.15 15.00
C LEU A 17 -22.17 29.67 14.71
N LEU A 18 -22.55 28.76 15.61
CA LEU A 18 -22.40 27.31 15.39
C LEU A 18 -23.14 26.79 14.14
N PRO A 19 -24.42 27.13 13.87
CA PRO A 19 -25.08 26.70 12.65
C PRO A 19 -24.45 27.29 11.39
N LEU A 20 -23.94 28.54 11.46
CA LEU A 20 -23.24 29.17 10.33
C LEU A 20 -21.89 28.49 10.06
N PHE A 21 -21.15 28.13 11.10
CA PHE A 21 -19.91 27.37 10.99
C PHE A 21 -20.15 25.95 10.49
N SER A 22 -21.23 25.30 10.94
CA SER A 22 -21.66 23.99 10.45
C SER A 22 -22.07 24.04 8.97
N LEU A 23 -22.71 25.12 8.52
CA LEU A 23 -23.07 25.31 7.11
C LEU A 23 -21.83 25.47 6.23
N LEU A 24 -20.80 26.15 6.73
CA LEU A 24 -19.51 26.31 6.06
C LEU A 24 -18.81 24.97 5.80
N LEU A 25 -18.88 24.02 6.74
CA LEU A 25 -18.29 22.69 6.56
C LEU A 25 -18.96 21.87 5.44
N VAL A 26 -20.23 22.12 5.14
CA VAL A 26 -20.98 21.43 4.08
C VAL A 26 -20.70 22.04 2.70
N LEU A 27 -20.40 23.34 2.63
CA LEU A 27 -20.15 24.05 1.38
C LEU A 27 -18.74 23.82 0.80
N PHE A 28 -17.82 23.28 1.61
CA PHE A 28 -16.45 22.97 1.19
C PHE A 28 -16.13 21.50 1.50
N PRO A 29 -16.69 20.55 0.74
CA PRO A 29 -16.33 19.14 0.91
C PRO A 29 -14.83 18.95 0.66
N SER A 30 -14.14 18.28 1.58
CA SER A 30 -12.75 17.89 1.35
C SER A 30 -12.71 16.78 0.29
N ALA A 31 -12.16 17.07 -0.88
CA ALA A 31 -11.85 16.04 -1.86
C ALA A 31 -10.60 15.29 -1.39
N ALA A 32 -10.76 14.01 -1.02
CA ALA A 32 -9.64 13.11 -0.84
C ALA A 32 -9.41 12.37 -2.17
N GLN A 33 -8.17 12.37 -2.65
CA GLN A 33 -7.77 11.50 -3.75
C GLN A 33 -7.04 10.30 -3.15
N ALA A 34 -7.49 9.10 -3.52
CA ALA A 34 -6.71 7.89 -3.31
C ALA A 34 -5.79 7.73 -4.52
N GLU A 35 -4.52 7.42 -4.27
CA GLU A 35 -3.59 7.02 -5.32
C GLU A 35 -4.05 5.65 -5.84
N GLU A 36 -4.73 5.63 -6.99
CA GLU A 36 -5.23 4.40 -7.62
C GLU A 36 -4.14 3.71 -8.46
N THR A 37 -3.08 4.46 -8.80
CA THR A 37 -2.01 3.99 -9.69
C THR A 37 -0.87 3.34 -8.91
N LEU A 38 -0.59 2.07 -9.22
CA LEU A 38 0.62 1.40 -8.75
C LEU A 38 1.86 2.11 -9.31
N SER A 39 2.83 2.42 -8.44
CA SER A 39 4.06 3.11 -8.83
C SER A 39 5.02 2.21 -9.63
N PHE A 40 4.84 0.90 -9.57
CA PHE A 40 5.59 -0.08 -10.35
C PHE A 40 4.78 -1.35 -10.60
N TYR A 41 5.17 -2.10 -11.63
CA TYR A 41 4.58 -3.39 -11.99
C TYR A 41 5.66 -4.45 -12.08
N VAL A 42 5.31 -5.68 -11.70
CA VAL A 42 6.16 -6.87 -11.83
C VAL A 42 5.36 -7.92 -12.58
N THR A 43 5.90 -8.39 -13.69
CA THR A 43 5.30 -9.47 -14.48
C THR A 43 6.31 -10.61 -14.61
N PRO A 44 5.95 -11.84 -14.21
CA PRO A 44 6.79 -12.99 -14.47
C PRO A 44 6.85 -13.30 -15.97
N GLU A 45 8.03 -13.60 -16.47
CA GLU A 45 8.23 -14.18 -17.79
C GLU A 45 8.36 -15.69 -17.62
N PHE A 46 7.26 -16.41 -17.88
CA PHE A 46 7.18 -17.83 -17.61
C PHE A 46 7.99 -18.65 -18.63
N PRO A 47 8.86 -19.57 -18.18
CA PRO A 47 9.59 -20.50 -19.04
C PRO A 47 8.67 -21.63 -19.54
N GLU A 48 9.16 -22.45 -20.48
CA GLU A 48 8.43 -23.62 -20.99
C GLU A 48 8.17 -24.68 -19.90
N SER A 49 9.00 -24.73 -18.86
CA SER A 49 8.85 -25.62 -17.71
C SER A 49 7.74 -25.21 -16.73
N GLN A 50 7.09 -24.05 -16.95
CA GLN A 50 5.99 -23.56 -16.11
C GLN A 50 4.74 -24.45 -16.24
N ILE A 51 4.17 -24.85 -15.10
CA ILE A 51 2.88 -25.52 -15.02
C ILE A 51 1.75 -24.51 -15.33
N GLU A 52 0.86 -24.89 -16.25
CA GLU A 52 -0.29 -24.07 -16.63
C GLU A 52 -1.21 -23.76 -15.43
N GLY A 53 -1.75 -22.54 -15.40
CA GLY A 53 -2.76 -22.12 -14.41
C GLY A 53 -2.25 -21.21 -13.29
N SER A 54 -0.93 -21.06 -13.12
CA SER A 54 -0.37 -19.98 -12.30
C SER A 54 -0.26 -18.69 -13.08
N THR A 55 -0.63 -17.56 -12.47
CA THR A 55 -0.46 -16.22 -13.09
C THR A 55 0.49 -15.31 -12.32
N ASN A 56 0.87 -15.67 -11.09
CA ASN A 56 1.55 -14.75 -10.15
C ASN A 56 2.78 -15.34 -9.44
N TYR A 57 3.08 -16.63 -9.64
CA TYR A 57 4.23 -17.30 -9.05
C TYR A 57 4.80 -18.34 -10.02
N PHE A 58 6.09 -18.65 -9.90
CA PHE A 58 6.71 -19.72 -10.68
C PHE A 58 6.34 -21.07 -10.08
N ASP A 59 5.78 -21.94 -10.92
CA ASP A 59 5.46 -23.33 -10.60
C ASP A 59 6.08 -24.19 -11.68
N LEU A 60 7.23 -24.80 -11.40
CA LEU A 60 8.10 -25.35 -12.42
C LEU A 60 8.10 -26.88 -12.34
N ASN A 61 7.89 -27.53 -13.49
CA ASN A 61 8.05 -28.97 -13.63
C ASN A 61 9.43 -29.28 -14.22
N LEU A 62 10.43 -29.39 -13.35
CA LEU A 62 11.82 -29.68 -13.71
C LEU A 62 12.19 -31.14 -13.43
N GLY A 63 13.02 -31.70 -14.28
CA GLY A 63 13.68 -32.97 -14.04
C GLY A 63 14.72 -32.90 -12.90
N VAL A 64 15.14 -34.07 -12.40
CA VAL A 64 16.17 -34.15 -11.36
C VAL A 64 17.49 -33.57 -11.89
N GLY A 65 17.99 -32.52 -11.23
CA GLY A 65 19.26 -31.87 -11.58
C GLY A 65 19.16 -30.83 -12.70
N GLU A 66 17.97 -30.59 -13.24
CA GLU A 66 17.74 -29.52 -14.21
C GLU A 66 17.73 -28.15 -13.53
N THR A 67 18.12 -27.13 -14.28
CA THR A 67 18.17 -25.74 -13.82
C THR A 67 17.41 -24.86 -14.79
N GLU A 68 16.68 -23.90 -14.25
CA GLU A 68 15.89 -22.94 -15.03
C GLU A 68 16.29 -21.51 -14.67
N ILE A 69 16.27 -20.62 -15.67
CA ILE A 69 16.50 -19.19 -15.46
C ILE A 69 15.13 -18.51 -15.32
N LEU A 70 14.89 -17.90 -14.15
CA LEU A 70 13.66 -17.16 -13.90
C LEU A 70 13.83 -15.68 -14.27
N ALA A 71 12.93 -15.18 -15.10
CA ALA A 71 12.94 -13.80 -15.57
C ALA A 71 11.71 -13.04 -15.06
N LEU A 72 11.95 -11.81 -14.60
CA LEU A 72 10.91 -10.87 -14.19
C LEU A 72 11.03 -9.61 -15.04
N LYS A 73 9.90 -9.15 -15.57
CA LYS A 73 9.79 -7.84 -16.19
C LYS A 73 9.33 -6.83 -15.14
N LEU A 74 10.19 -5.85 -14.86
CA LEU A 74 9.87 -4.74 -13.97
C LEU A 74 9.61 -3.47 -14.76
N GLN A 75 8.53 -2.79 -14.43
CA GLN A 75 8.17 -1.51 -15.02
C GLN A 75 8.03 -0.47 -13.91
N ASN A 76 8.87 0.56 -13.93
CA ASN A 76 8.67 1.77 -13.15
C ASN A 76 7.60 2.62 -13.85
N ALA A 77 6.47 2.84 -13.20
CA ALA A 77 5.36 3.64 -13.72
C ALA A 77 5.34 5.07 -13.16
N SER A 78 6.29 5.40 -12.28
CA SER A 78 6.46 6.74 -11.72
C SER A 78 7.45 7.58 -12.55
N SER A 79 7.41 8.89 -12.34
CA SER A 79 8.39 9.84 -12.89
C SER A 79 9.70 9.89 -12.08
N GLU A 80 9.76 9.21 -10.94
CA GLU A 80 10.91 9.23 -10.04
C GLU A 80 11.73 7.93 -10.15
N PRO A 81 13.06 7.97 -9.94
CA PRO A 81 13.86 6.76 -9.87
C PRO A 81 13.45 5.89 -8.68
N ILE A 82 13.40 4.57 -8.89
CA ILE A 82 13.14 3.58 -7.84
C ILE A 82 14.36 2.69 -7.60
N GLN A 83 14.49 2.19 -6.37
CA GLN A 83 15.43 1.11 -6.03
C GLN A 83 14.64 -0.17 -5.83
N VAL A 84 15.11 -1.26 -6.45
CA VAL A 84 14.44 -2.56 -6.39
C VAL A 84 15.39 -3.57 -5.78
N GLN A 85 14.92 -4.29 -4.76
CA GLN A 85 15.57 -5.48 -4.24
C GLN A 85 14.72 -6.70 -4.63
N VAL A 86 15.36 -7.71 -5.20
CA VAL A 86 14.71 -8.97 -5.59
C VAL A 86 15.29 -10.08 -4.73
N THR A 87 14.42 -10.86 -4.10
CA THR A 87 14.82 -12.02 -3.30
C THR A 87 13.87 -13.17 -3.62
N PRO A 88 14.38 -14.31 -4.11
CA PRO A 88 13.54 -15.48 -4.36
C PRO A 88 13.17 -16.14 -3.03
N HIS A 89 11.90 -16.55 -2.92
CA HIS A 89 11.39 -17.34 -1.81
C HIS A 89 10.74 -18.60 -2.37
N THR A 90 11.05 -19.76 -1.80
CA THR A 90 10.36 -21.01 -2.13
C THR A 90 9.14 -21.17 -1.24
N ALA A 91 8.07 -21.71 -1.79
CA ALA A 91 6.87 -22.04 -1.03
C ALA A 91 6.73 -23.56 -0.91
N TYR A 92 6.39 -24.06 0.27
CA TYR A 92 6.00 -25.45 0.47
C TYR A 92 4.84 -25.56 1.46
N THR A 93 4.05 -26.63 1.36
CA THR A 93 2.98 -26.91 2.33
C THR A 93 3.52 -27.81 3.43
N ASN A 94 3.43 -27.38 4.68
CA ASN A 94 3.87 -28.17 5.83
C ASN A 94 2.86 -29.28 6.18
N VAL A 95 3.21 -30.13 7.16
CA VAL A 95 2.35 -31.26 7.60
C VAL A 95 1.01 -30.82 8.19
N HIS A 96 0.84 -29.54 8.51
CA HIS A 96 -0.40 -28.96 9.02
C HIS A 96 -1.25 -28.33 7.90
N GLY A 97 -0.83 -28.42 6.64
CA GLY A 97 -1.55 -27.83 5.51
C GLY A 97 -1.34 -26.32 5.36
N VAL A 98 -0.33 -25.75 6.02
CA VAL A 98 -0.01 -24.32 5.93
C VAL A 98 1.09 -24.12 4.89
N VAL A 99 0.91 -23.14 4.01
CA VAL A 99 1.96 -22.70 3.08
C VAL A 99 2.99 -21.90 3.85
N GLU A 100 4.23 -22.37 3.85
CA GLU A 100 5.39 -21.69 4.39
C GLU A 100 6.25 -21.15 3.24
N TYR A 101 6.79 -19.96 3.45
CA TYR A 101 7.70 -19.30 2.53
C TYR A 101 9.08 -19.27 3.20
N GLY A 102 10.08 -19.87 2.55
CA GLY A 102 11.47 -19.90 3.03
C GLY A 102 12.25 -18.68 2.59
#